data_AF-A0A8B6CHH9-F1
#
_entry.id   AF-A0A8B6CHH9-F1
#
_cell.length_a   1.000
_cell.length_b   1.000
_cell.length_c   1.000
_cell.angle_alpha   90.00
_cell.angle_beta   90.00
_cell.angle_gamma   90.00
#
_symmetry.space_group_name_H-M   'P 1'
#
loop_
_entity.id
_entity.type
_entity.pdbx_description
1 polymer ?
#
loop_
_entity_poly.entity_id
_entity_poly.type
_entity_poly.pdbx_seq_one_letter_code
_entity_poly.pdbx_strand_id
1 'polypeptide(L)'
;MSSVIELGADNWRLYDFITRYFIATIMPDCKYLQTKVFFEIGPEKFSCTGHVIVDPGFTSVMTWKAMDDETLPEFKKDQTFSLEEAKLAERQTNPPDYLTESELITLMEKHGIGTDASISVHINNICERNYVNVIAGRKLKPTPLGIVLVHGYQKIDQELVLSTMRSAVEKQLNLIAHGKADFQDVLHHALNIFRLKFKYFVENINGMDELFEVTFSSLAASGKPLSRCGKCRRFMKFIQAKPSRLHCSNCDDTFTLPQNGNIKLYKELKCPLDDYELVLWTTGVKGKCYPLCPYCYNNPPFKDMKKGFGCNECTHPTCQHGLSQTGVSECVECENGILVLDQTSAPKWRMACNMCNVVINFFDNAHKVSVSEDICEDCGSHIVNVDFSKGKTPLEGDETEHSGCVFCDPVFKPLVEKHHARMKRRGGASRTAGRGGRGRGGRSRGRGRGKPKDKMSQLAAYFV
;
A
#
# COMPACT_ATOMS: atom_id res chain seq x y z
N MET A 1 57.70 5.16 -14.85
CA MET A 1 56.45 5.28 -15.63
C MET A 1 55.94 3.87 -15.87
N SER A 2 54.99 3.42 -15.06
CA SER A 2 54.36 2.12 -15.28
C SER A 2 53.46 2.22 -16.50
N SER A 3 53.67 1.35 -17.48
CA SER A 3 52.91 1.38 -18.74
C SER A 3 51.54 0.74 -18.56
N VAL A 4 50.60 0.97 -19.50
CA VAL A 4 49.27 0.31 -19.55
C VAL A 4 49.38 -1.22 -19.40
N ILE A 5 50.51 -1.79 -19.83
CA ILE A 5 50.81 -3.21 -19.83
C ILE A 5 51.07 -3.75 -18.41
N GLU A 6 51.59 -2.93 -17.49
CA GLU A 6 51.93 -3.36 -16.12
C GLU A 6 50.75 -3.28 -15.13
N LEU A 7 49.81 -2.35 -15.33
CA LEU A 7 48.72 -2.09 -14.39
C LEU A 7 47.41 -2.79 -14.77
N GLY A 8 47.21 -3.13 -16.05
CA GLY A 8 45.92 -3.60 -16.56
C GLY A 8 44.96 -2.44 -16.87
N ALA A 9 43.97 -2.68 -17.74
CA ALA A 9 43.17 -1.63 -18.36
C ALA A 9 42.35 -0.78 -17.36
N ASP A 10 41.70 -1.39 -16.37
CA ASP A 10 40.85 -0.67 -15.41
C ASP A 10 41.67 0.10 -14.37
N ASN A 11 42.77 -0.49 -13.89
CA ASN A 11 43.69 0.20 -12.98
C ASN A 11 44.36 1.40 -13.67
N TRP A 12 44.71 1.28 -14.95
CA TRP A 12 45.22 2.39 -15.73
C TRP A 12 44.19 3.52 -15.87
N ARG A 13 42.92 3.19 -16.16
CA ARG A 13 41.84 4.19 -16.24
C ARG A 13 41.66 4.95 -14.93
N LEU A 14 41.69 4.24 -13.80
CA LEU A 14 41.59 4.86 -12.48
C LEU A 14 42.82 5.73 -12.18
N TYR A 15 44.02 5.24 -12.48
CA TYR A 15 45.26 5.99 -12.31
C TYR A 15 45.29 7.27 -13.17
N ASP A 16 44.93 7.18 -14.45
CA ASP A 16 44.86 8.32 -15.37
C ASP A 16 43.83 9.34 -14.87
N PHE A 17 42.65 8.89 -14.43
CA PHE A 17 41.64 9.77 -13.84
C PHE A 17 42.18 10.51 -12.60
N ILE A 18 42.75 9.79 -11.62
CA ILE A 18 43.30 10.39 -10.39
C ILE A 18 44.43 11.38 -10.73
N THR A 19 45.33 11.00 -11.62
CA THR A 19 46.49 11.81 -12.00
C THR A 19 46.04 13.09 -12.71
N ARG A 20 45.14 13.00 -13.68
CA ARG A 20 44.55 14.15 -14.36
C ARG A 20 43.81 15.06 -13.40
N TYR A 21 43.08 14.48 -12.45
CA TYR A 21 42.38 15.23 -11.42
C TYR A 21 43.34 16.02 -10.54
N PHE A 22 44.39 15.37 -10.04
CA PHE A 22 45.41 16.04 -9.23
C PHE A 22 46.16 17.14 -10.00
N ILE A 23 46.50 16.90 -11.27
CA ILE A 23 47.11 17.94 -12.10
C ILE A 23 46.13 19.11 -12.30
N ALA A 24 44.85 18.84 -12.53
CA ALA A 24 43.84 19.89 -12.69
C ALA A 24 43.67 20.77 -11.44
N THR A 25 43.83 20.25 -10.22
CA THR A 25 43.69 21.07 -9.00
C THR A 25 44.82 22.07 -8.78
N ILE A 26 45.93 21.94 -9.51
CA ILE A 26 47.07 22.88 -9.48
C ILE A 26 47.14 23.75 -10.75
N MET A 27 46.19 23.62 -11.67
CA MET A 27 46.10 24.43 -12.89
C MET A 27 45.20 25.66 -12.69
N PRO A 28 45.33 26.70 -13.53
CA PRO A 28 44.43 27.84 -13.54
C PRO A 28 42.98 27.46 -13.89
N ASP A 29 42.04 28.27 -13.40
CA ASP A 29 40.62 28.15 -13.75
C ASP A 29 40.37 28.34 -15.25
N CYS A 30 39.35 27.63 -15.78
CA CYS A 30 38.83 27.88 -17.12
C CYS A 30 38.15 29.26 -17.18
N LYS A 31 38.53 30.07 -18.17
CA LYS A 31 37.97 31.40 -18.41
C LYS A 31 37.17 31.39 -19.70
N TYR A 32 35.94 31.89 -19.62
CA TYR A 32 35.05 32.05 -20.76
C TYR A 32 34.33 33.40 -20.68
N LEU A 33 33.94 33.93 -21.84
CA LEU A 33 33.11 35.11 -21.97
C LEU A 33 31.67 34.66 -22.19
N GLN A 34 30.79 35.00 -21.26
CA GLN A 34 29.35 34.72 -21.36
C GLN A 34 28.62 35.96 -21.89
N THR A 35 27.93 35.80 -23.02
CA THR A 35 27.07 36.84 -23.59
C THR A 35 25.63 36.45 -23.35
N LYS A 36 24.88 37.27 -22.60
CA LYS A 36 23.45 37.09 -22.38
C LYS A 36 22.68 38.23 -23.03
N VAL A 37 21.81 37.89 -23.96
CA VAL A 37 20.98 38.85 -24.70
C VAL A 37 19.54 38.71 -24.25
N PHE A 38 18.88 39.84 -24.01
CA PHE A 38 17.46 39.89 -23.66
C PHE A 38 16.69 40.45 -24.84
N PHE A 39 15.59 39.81 -25.19
CA PHE A 39 14.68 40.24 -26.24
C PHE A 39 13.32 40.56 -25.65
N GLU A 40 12.67 41.60 -26.18
CA GLU A 40 11.30 41.96 -25.84
C GLU A 40 10.43 41.77 -27.09
N ILE A 41 9.37 40.97 -26.96
CA ILE A 41 8.39 40.76 -28.03
C ILE A 41 7.03 41.13 -27.44
N GLY A 42 6.55 42.34 -27.74
CA GLY A 42 5.37 42.89 -27.08
C GLY A 42 5.61 43.04 -25.56
N PRO A 43 4.77 42.45 -24.68
CA PRO A 43 4.97 42.50 -23.24
C PRO A 43 5.91 41.40 -22.69
N GLU A 44 6.28 40.41 -23.49
CA GLU A 44 7.01 39.21 -23.04
C GLU A 44 8.53 39.38 -23.17
N LYS A 45 9.27 38.79 -22.22
CA LYS A 45 10.74 38.85 -22.17
C LYS A 45 11.36 37.48 -22.42
N PHE A 46 12.28 37.43 -23.38
CA PHE A 46 13.04 36.23 -23.72
C PHE A 46 14.53 36.48 -23.47
N SER A 47 15.30 35.41 -23.29
CA SER A 47 16.75 35.52 -23.19
C SER A 47 17.45 34.39 -23.93
N CYS A 48 18.53 34.71 -24.65
CA CYS A 48 19.49 33.73 -25.10
C CYS A 48 20.82 33.96 -24.39
N THR A 49 21.60 32.90 -24.21
CA THR A 49 22.91 32.95 -23.57
C THR A 49 23.86 32.14 -24.42
N GLY A 50 25.03 32.70 -24.72
CA GLY A 50 26.14 31.98 -25.34
C GLY A 50 27.40 32.20 -24.55
N HIS A 51 28.41 31.40 -24.85
CA HIS A 51 29.69 31.44 -24.17
C HIS A 51 30.82 31.12 -25.14
N VAL A 52 31.94 31.82 -24.99
CA VAL A 52 33.15 31.63 -25.78
C VAL A 52 34.32 31.43 -24.84
N ILE A 53 35.05 30.34 -25.01
CA ILE A 53 36.19 29.98 -24.18
C ILE A 53 37.36 30.90 -24.54
N VAL A 54 37.91 31.56 -23.52
CA VAL A 54 39.08 32.44 -23.64
C VAL A 54 40.34 31.69 -23.27
N ASP A 55 40.27 30.87 -22.24
CA ASP A 55 41.36 30.02 -21.77
C ASP A 55 40.77 28.74 -21.15
N PRO A 56 41.08 27.53 -21.67
CA PRO A 56 40.53 26.29 -21.13
C PRO A 56 41.04 25.97 -19.72
N GLY A 57 42.19 26.51 -19.28
CA GLY A 57 42.75 26.22 -17.95
C GLY A 57 42.80 24.72 -17.65
N PHE A 58 42.32 24.32 -16.47
CA PHE A 58 42.29 22.91 -16.03
C PHE A 58 41.50 21.95 -16.94
N THR A 59 40.54 22.44 -17.75
CA THR A 59 39.73 21.57 -18.63
C THR A 59 40.53 20.99 -19.80
N SER A 60 41.70 21.57 -20.11
CA SER A 60 42.65 21.01 -21.08
C SER A 60 43.16 19.61 -20.69
N VAL A 61 43.24 19.32 -19.39
CA VAL A 61 43.63 18.00 -18.85
C VAL A 61 42.41 17.15 -18.50
N MET A 62 41.36 17.78 -17.95
CA MET A 62 40.05 17.18 -17.68
C MET A 62 39.07 17.37 -18.84
N THR A 63 39.32 16.70 -19.95
CA THR A 63 38.54 16.88 -21.19
C THR A 63 37.05 16.58 -21.04
N TRP A 64 36.65 15.70 -20.12
CA TRP A 64 35.23 15.42 -19.80
C TRP A 64 34.51 16.55 -19.05
N LYS A 65 35.24 17.59 -18.61
CA LYS A 65 34.71 18.84 -18.08
C LYS A 65 34.90 20.03 -19.04
N ALA A 66 35.44 19.79 -20.23
CA ALA A 66 35.56 20.84 -21.23
C ALA A 66 34.16 21.35 -21.60
N MET A 67 34.07 22.66 -21.77
CA MET A 67 32.92 23.30 -22.36
C MET A 67 33.15 23.38 -23.86
N ASP A 68 32.07 23.42 -24.64
CA ASP A 68 32.13 23.73 -26.06
C ASP A 68 31.80 25.21 -26.27
N ASP A 69 32.27 25.82 -27.35
CA ASP A 69 31.88 27.19 -27.68
C ASP A 69 30.43 27.23 -28.16
N GLU A 70 29.60 28.04 -27.51
CA GLU A 70 28.25 28.37 -27.96
C GLU A 70 28.23 29.84 -28.39
N THR A 71 28.67 30.07 -29.63
CA THR A 71 28.77 31.42 -30.18
C THR A 71 27.39 31.98 -30.53
N LEU A 72 27.12 33.17 -30.02
CA LEU A 72 25.98 33.95 -30.45
C LEU A 72 26.37 34.83 -31.65
N PRO A 73 25.44 35.10 -32.58
CA PRO A 73 25.61 36.17 -33.56
C PRO A 73 25.90 37.51 -32.87
N GLU A 74 26.53 38.44 -33.57
CA GLU A 74 26.70 39.79 -33.05
C GLU A 74 25.35 40.50 -32.94
N PHE A 75 24.97 40.88 -31.72
CA PHE A 75 23.77 41.66 -31.43
C PHE A 75 24.17 43.10 -31.08
N LYS A 76 23.47 44.09 -31.64
CA LYS A 76 23.59 45.49 -31.21
C LYS A 76 22.44 45.84 -30.26
N LYS A 77 22.74 46.67 -29.25
CA LYS A 77 21.70 47.20 -28.37
C LYS A 77 20.67 47.97 -29.21
N ASP A 78 19.40 47.80 -28.88
CA ASP A 78 18.26 48.43 -29.56
C ASP A 78 18.07 47.99 -31.03
N GLN A 79 18.71 46.90 -31.46
CA GLN A 79 18.50 46.30 -32.77
C GLN A 79 17.14 45.58 -32.83
N THR A 80 16.35 45.89 -33.84
CA THR A 80 15.05 45.25 -34.10
C THR A 80 15.19 44.06 -35.05
N PHE A 81 14.50 42.96 -34.74
CA PHE A 81 14.46 41.74 -35.56
C PHE A 81 13.02 41.40 -35.94
N SER A 82 12.81 40.84 -37.13
CA SER A 82 11.53 40.25 -37.51
C SER A 82 11.42 38.85 -36.93
N LEU A 83 10.34 38.57 -36.19
CA LEU A 83 10.02 37.23 -35.71
C LEU A 83 9.63 36.33 -36.90
N GLU A 84 10.44 35.31 -37.19
CA GLU A 84 10.13 34.35 -38.26
C GLU A 84 9.13 33.29 -37.83
N GLU A 85 9.33 32.71 -36.64
CA GLU A 85 8.51 31.60 -36.14
C GLU A 85 8.41 31.63 -34.61
N ALA A 86 7.21 31.33 -34.08
CA ALA A 86 6.98 31.08 -32.66
C ALA A 86 6.26 29.74 -32.49
N LYS A 87 6.84 28.85 -31.67
CA LYS A 87 6.30 27.51 -31.41
C LYS A 87 6.00 27.34 -29.93
N LEU A 88 4.80 26.84 -29.62
CA LEU A 88 4.46 26.36 -28.28
C LEU A 88 4.84 24.89 -28.18
N ALA A 89 5.83 24.57 -27.35
CA ALA A 89 6.27 23.20 -27.13
C ALA A 89 5.57 22.60 -25.92
N GLU A 90 4.70 21.61 -26.14
CA GLU A 90 4.15 20.81 -25.05
C GLU A 90 5.25 19.94 -24.43
N ARG A 91 5.34 19.94 -23.10
CA ARG A 91 6.27 19.11 -22.33
C ARG A 91 5.54 18.45 -21.16
N GLN A 92 6.02 17.29 -20.75
CA GLN A 92 5.48 16.55 -19.60
C GLN A 92 6.54 16.42 -18.51
N THR A 93 6.11 16.48 -17.24
CA THR A 93 6.96 16.16 -16.10
C THR A 93 7.18 14.67 -16.02
N ASN A 94 8.43 14.25 -15.83
CA ASN A 94 8.77 12.86 -15.57
C ASN A 94 8.99 12.63 -14.08
N PRO A 95 8.69 11.43 -13.57
CA PRO A 95 9.08 11.06 -12.21
C PRO A 95 10.61 11.08 -12.06
N PRO A 96 11.13 11.23 -10.83
CA PRO A 96 12.55 11.04 -10.56
C PRO A 96 13.02 9.68 -11.06
N ASP A 97 14.19 9.64 -11.68
CA ASP A 97 14.80 8.40 -12.13
C ASP A 97 15.43 7.65 -10.95
N TYR A 98 15.78 6.37 -11.16
CA TYR A 98 16.52 5.59 -10.18
C TYR A 98 17.92 6.18 -9.97
N LEU A 99 18.38 6.11 -8.72
CA LEU A 99 19.70 6.58 -8.33
C LEU A 99 20.79 5.75 -9.01
N THR A 100 21.79 6.42 -9.55
CA THR A 100 23.08 5.82 -9.84
C THR A 100 23.81 5.47 -8.53
N GLU A 101 24.79 4.58 -8.63
CA GLU A 101 25.65 4.25 -7.49
C GLU A 101 26.34 5.50 -6.90
N SER A 102 26.86 6.39 -7.75
CA SER A 102 27.51 7.63 -7.31
C SER A 102 26.55 8.61 -6.63
N GLU A 103 25.31 8.72 -7.12
CA GLU A 103 24.28 9.54 -6.45
C GLU A 103 23.88 8.97 -5.10
N LEU A 104 23.79 7.63 -5.00
CA LEU A 104 23.52 6.97 -3.71
C LEU A 104 24.67 7.21 -2.72
N ILE A 105 25.94 7.11 -3.15
CA ILE A 105 27.11 7.43 -2.31
C ILE A 105 27.01 8.87 -1.79
N THR A 106 26.74 9.82 -2.69
CA THR A 106 26.58 11.25 -2.33
C THR A 106 25.47 11.46 -1.29
N LEU A 107 24.36 10.74 -1.42
CA LEU A 107 23.26 10.79 -0.45
C LEU A 107 23.65 10.14 0.88
N MET A 108 24.36 9.01 0.87
CA MET A 108 24.86 8.35 2.07
C MET A 108 25.79 9.28 2.86
N GLU A 109 26.74 9.94 2.19
CA GLU A 109 27.63 10.95 2.80
C GLU A 109 26.84 12.12 3.37
N LYS A 110 25.92 12.70 2.59
CA LYS A 110 25.05 13.80 3.04
C LYS A 110 24.25 13.46 4.29
N HIS A 111 23.81 12.20 4.41
CA HIS A 111 23.06 11.72 5.56
C HIS A 111 23.95 11.13 6.68
N GLY A 112 25.27 11.11 6.52
CA GLY A 112 26.22 10.55 7.49
C GLY A 112 26.03 9.05 7.70
N ILE A 113 25.76 8.31 6.61
CA ILE A 113 25.64 6.85 6.62
C ILE A 113 26.91 6.23 6.05
N GLY A 114 27.63 5.50 6.90
CA GLY A 114 28.88 4.86 6.51
C GLY A 114 30.04 5.85 6.45
N THR A 115 31.19 5.31 6.05
CA THR A 115 32.49 5.96 5.93
C THR A 115 33.10 5.60 4.58
N ASP A 116 34.16 6.28 4.16
CA ASP A 116 34.88 6.00 2.91
C ASP A 116 35.23 4.51 2.75
N ALA A 117 35.48 3.81 3.86
CA ALA A 117 35.81 2.39 3.89
C ALA A 117 34.59 1.44 3.82
N SER A 118 33.38 1.91 4.15
CA SER A 118 32.20 1.05 4.34
C SER A 118 31.05 1.31 3.36
N ILE A 119 31.00 2.47 2.70
CA ILE A 119 29.93 2.81 1.75
C ILE A 119 29.87 1.81 0.59
N SER A 120 31.01 1.48 -0.03
CA SER A 120 31.09 0.50 -1.12
C SER A 120 30.63 -0.89 -0.67
N VAL A 121 30.99 -1.28 0.55
CA VAL A 121 30.57 -2.56 1.16
C VAL A 121 29.06 -2.57 1.41
N HIS A 122 28.46 -1.46 1.86
CA HIS A 122 27.01 -1.36 2.05
C HIS A 122 26.24 -1.53 0.74
N ILE A 123 26.69 -0.86 -0.33
CA ILE A 123 26.08 -0.98 -1.66
C ILE A 123 26.25 -2.40 -2.21
N ASN A 124 27.45 -2.98 -2.09
CA ASN A 124 27.69 -4.35 -2.55
C ASN A 124 26.80 -5.37 -1.82
N ASN A 125 26.65 -5.24 -0.49
CA ASN A 125 25.81 -6.14 0.31
C ASN A 125 24.33 -6.14 -0.12
N ILE A 126 23.75 -4.97 -0.44
CA ILE A 126 22.34 -4.91 -0.86
C ILE A 126 22.13 -5.46 -2.28
N CYS A 127 23.15 -5.37 -3.13
CA CYS A 127 23.16 -5.98 -4.45
C CYS A 127 23.32 -7.51 -4.35
N GLU A 128 24.30 -8.01 -3.59
CA GLU A 128 24.54 -9.45 -3.37
C GLU A 128 23.32 -10.15 -2.73
N ARG A 129 22.62 -9.47 -1.81
CA ARG A 129 21.39 -9.97 -1.18
C ARG A 129 20.15 -9.82 -2.05
N ASN A 130 20.30 -9.36 -3.29
CA ASN A 130 19.20 -9.21 -4.26
C ASN A 130 18.07 -8.27 -3.77
N TYR A 131 18.40 -7.24 -2.99
CA TYR A 131 17.45 -6.17 -2.63
C TYR A 131 17.36 -5.11 -3.72
N VAL A 132 18.42 -4.97 -4.51
CA VAL A 132 18.55 -4.01 -5.60
C VAL A 132 19.31 -4.67 -6.74
N ASN A 133 18.91 -4.36 -7.98
CA ASN A 133 19.61 -4.77 -9.19
C ASN A 133 20.27 -3.56 -9.86
N VAL A 134 21.48 -3.77 -10.39
CA VAL A 134 22.17 -2.78 -11.21
C VAL A 134 21.68 -2.91 -12.66
N ILE A 135 21.05 -1.86 -13.18
CA ILE A 135 20.58 -1.79 -14.58
C ILE A 135 21.53 -0.94 -15.44
N ALA A 136 21.21 -0.81 -16.74
CA ALA A 136 21.98 0.01 -17.67
C ALA A 136 22.21 1.44 -17.13
N GLY A 137 23.43 1.95 -17.31
CA GLY A 137 23.85 3.22 -16.72
C GLY A 137 24.23 3.16 -15.24
N ARG A 138 24.50 1.97 -14.69
CA ARG A 138 24.80 1.73 -13.25
C ARG A 138 23.77 2.33 -12.30
N LYS A 139 22.49 2.23 -12.68
CA LYS A 139 21.37 2.65 -11.84
C LYS A 139 20.91 1.50 -10.95
N LEU A 140 20.50 1.85 -9.73
CA LEU A 140 20.09 0.94 -8.67
C LEU A 140 18.56 0.83 -8.66
N LYS A 141 18.04 -0.26 -9.22
CA LYS A 141 16.61 -0.55 -9.26
C LYS A 141 16.21 -1.50 -8.12
N PRO A 142 15.34 -1.09 -7.17
CA PRO A 142 14.86 -1.98 -6.12
C PRO A 142 14.17 -3.23 -6.69
N THR A 143 14.45 -4.38 -6.08
CA THR A 143 13.72 -5.62 -6.39
C THR A 143 12.42 -5.67 -5.60
N PRO A 144 11.46 -6.54 -5.98
CA PRO A 144 10.29 -6.79 -5.14
C PRO A 144 10.67 -7.15 -3.70
N LEU A 145 11.78 -7.89 -3.50
CA LEU A 145 12.28 -8.24 -2.18
C LEU A 145 12.73 -7.02 -1.39
N GLY A 146 13.54 -6.15 -2.00
CA GLY A 146 13.97 -4.92 -1.36
C GLY A 146 12.80 -4.01 -0.98
N ILE A 147 11.82 -3.85 -1.87
CA ILE A 147 10.64 -3.01 -1.64
C ILE A 147 9.82 -3.53 -0.45
N VAL A 148 9.49 -4.83 -0.45
CA VAL A 148 8.67 -5.43 0.61
C VAL A 148 9.39 -5.42 1.94
N LEU A 149 10.70 -5.67 1.94
CA LEU A 149 11.52 -5.59 3.15
C LEU A 149 11.43 -4.20 3.77
N VAL A 150 11.64 -3.14 2.97
CA VAL A 150 11.58 -1.75 3.41
C VAL A 150 10.18 -1.38 3.91
N HIS A 151 9.12 -1.70 3.14
CA HIS A 151 7.74 -1.43 3.56
C HIS A 151 7.35 -2.20 4.83
N GLY A 152 7.86 -3.43 4.99
CA GLY A 152 7.62 -4.24 6.17
C GLY A 152 8.29 -3.68 7.43
N TYR A 153 9.56 -3.26 7.33
CA TYR A 153 10.20 -2.51 8.40
C TYR A 153 9.44 -1.22 8.72
N GLN A 154 9.05 -0.44 7.70
CA GLN A 154 8.35 0.82 7.87
C GLN A 154 6.98 0.66 8.54
N LYS A 155 6.24 -0.42 8.21
CA LYS A 155 4.92 -0.73 8.80
C LYS A 155 5.03 -1.08 10.29
N ILE A 156 6.13 -1.72 10.70
CA ILE A 156 6.34 -2.11 12.09
C ILE A 156 6.97 -0.95 12.87
N ASP A 157 8.18 -0.52 12.49
CA ASP A 157 8.94 0.55 13.13
C ASP A 157 9.60 1.43 12.04
N GLN A 158 8.99 2.58 11.78
CA GLN A 158 9.43 3.53 10.76
C GLN A 158 10.88 3.99 10.96
N GLU A 159 11.36 4.12 12.20
CA GLU A 159 12.72 4.60 12.46
C GLU A 159 13.80 3.63 11.97
N LEU A 160 13.49 2.34 11.82
CA LEU A 160 14.45 1.35 11.29
C LEU A 160 14.81 1.57 9.82
N VAL A 161 13.96 2.28 9.07
CA VAL A 161 14.16 2.57 7.64
C VAL A 161 14.79 3.94 7.42
N LEU A 162 14.65 4.85 8.39
CA LEU A 162 15.18 6.20 8.28
C LEU A 162 16.70 6.23 8.44
N SER A 163 17.35 7.15 7.73
CA SER A 163 18.80 7.36 7.81
C SER A 163 19.28 7.83 9.18
N THR A 164 18.39 8.39 10.00
CA THR A 164 18.68 9.02 11.29
C THR A 164 19.29 8.06 12.29
N MET A 165 18.77 6.82 12.39
CA MET A 165 19.27 5.82 13.33
C MET A 165 20.72 5.45 13.04
N ARG A 166 21.05 5.19 11.77
CA ARG A 166 22.43 4.88 11.38
C ARG A 166 23.35 6.08 11.55
N SER A 167 22.91 7.26 11.12
CA SER A 167 23.66 8.51 11.28
C SER A 167 23.97 8.82 12.75
N ALA A 168 23.04 8.55 13.67
CA ALA A 168 23.24 8.74 15.10
C ALA A 168 24.34 7.83 15.65
N VAL A 169 24.35 6.55 15.26
CA VAL A 169 25.41 5.60 15.66
C VAL A 169 26.76 6.04 15.10
N GLU A 170 26.85 6.42 13.82
CA GLU A 170 28.10 6.91 13.21
C GLU A 170 28.65 8.16 13.93
N LYS A 171 27.77 9.08 14.32
CA LYS A 171 28.17 10.26 15.13
C LYS A 171 28.75 9.85 16.48
N GLN A 172 28.14 8.88 17.17
CA GLN A 172 28.65 8.37 18.44
C GLN A 172 30.02 7.69 18.28
N LEU A 173 30.20 6.88 17.23
CA LEU A 173 31.49 6.27 16.90
C LEU A 173 32.58 7.32 16.63
N ASN A 174 32.23 8.39 15.92
CA ASN A 174 33.13 9.52 15.73
C ASN A 174 33.51 10.20 17.06
N LEU A 175 32.59 10.36 18.00
CA LEU A 175 32.92 10.92 19.32
C LEU A 175 33.93 10.05 20.08
N ILE A 176 33.82 8.72 19.98
CA ILE A 176 34.81 7.80 20.55
C ILE A 176 36.17 8.01 19.88
N ALA A 177 36.22 8.08 18.54
CA ALA A 177 37.46 8.29 17.80
C ALA A 177 38.17 9.61 18.18
N HIS A 178 37.41 10.65 18.53
CA HIS A 178 37.94 11.94 19.00
C HIS A 178 38.24 11.96 20.51
N GLY A 179 38.04 10.85 21.24
CA GLY A 179 38.21 10.79 22.70
C GLY A 179 37.18 11.57 23.50
N LYS A 180 36.03 11.91 22.90
CA LYS A 180 34.95 12.70 23.52
C LYS A 180 33.83 11.85 24.14
N ALA A 181 33.84 10.54 23.92
CA ALA A 181 32.88 9.59 24.48
C ALA A 181 33.57 8.28 24.86
N ASP A 182 33.11 7.65 25.93
CA ASP A 182 33.58 6.33 26.34
C ASP A 182 32.94 5.22 25.48
N PHE A 183 33.74 4.21 25.14
CA PHE A 183 33.30 3.10 24.29
C PHE A 183 32.21 2.25 24.96
N GLN A 184 32.35 1.94 26.26
CA GLN A 184 31.39 1.08 26.97
C GLN A 184 30.05 1.78 27.12
N ASP A 185 30.05 3.07 27.42
CA ASP A 185 28.82 3.86 27.53
C ASP A 185 28.04 3.90 26.20
N VAL A 186 28.73 4.16 25.09
CA VAL A 186 28.12 4.15 23.75
C VAL A 186 27.61 2.75 23.39
N LEU A 187 28.38 1.70 23.67
CA LEU A 187 27.98 0.32 23.41
C LEU A 187 26.71 -0.05 24.18
N HIS A 188 26.67 0.25 25.48
CA HIS A 188 25.51 -0.04 26.33
C HIS A 188 24.27 0.73 25.89
N HIS A 189 24.45 1.99 25.51
CA HIS A 189 23.37 2.82 24.97
C HIS A 189 22.80 2.24 23.67
N ALA A 190 23.66 1.90 22.71
CA ALA A 190 23.25 1.31 21.43
C ALA A 190 22.54 -0.03 21.63
N LEU A 191 23.10 -0.92 22.45
CA LEU A 191 22.48 -2.22 22.76
C LEU A 191 21.10 -2.07 23.40
N ASN A 192 20.92 -1.12 24.32
CA ASN A 192 19.62 -0.91 24.95
C ASN A 192 18.57 -0.42 23.94
N ILE A 193 18.93 0.50 23.04
CA ILE A 193 18.05 0.98 21.97
C ILE A 193 17.63 -0.19 21.06
N PHE A 194 18.60 -0.95 20.54
CA PHE A 194 18.32 -2.06 19.64
C PHE A 194 17.56 -3.20 20.32
N ARG A 195 17.79 -3.44 21.62
CA ARG A 195 17.02 -4.41 22.40
C ARG A 195 15.54 -4.02 22.49
N LEU A 196 15.24 -2.75 22.74
CA LEU A 196 13.85 -2.25 22.79
C LEU A 196 13.18 -2.36 21.41
N LYS A 197 13.86 -1.94 20.35
CA LYS A 197 13.37 -2.07 18.97
C LYS A 197 13.13 -3.52 18.57
N PHE A 198 14.06 -4.42 18.91
CA PHE A 198 13.91 -5.84 18.66
C PHE A 198 12.68 -6.44 19.35
N LYS A 199 12.48 -6.13 20.65
CA LYS A 199 11.29 -6.60 21.38
C LYS A 199 10.00 -6.15 20.71
N TYR A 200 9.90 -4.86 20.40
CA TYR A 200 8.74 -4.29 19.72
C TYR A 200 8.53 -4.91 18.32
N PHE A 201 9.61 -5.14 17.58
CA PHE A 201 9.54 -5.76 16.26
C PHE A 201 9.00 -7.19 16.32
N VAL A 202 9.48 -8.00 17.27
CA VAL A 202 9.03 -9.39 17.46
C VAL A 202 7.56 -9.46 17.86
N GLU A 203 7.11 -8.55 18.74
CA GLU A 203 5.69 -8.47 19.15
C GLU A 203 4.75 -8.14 17.98
N ASN A 204 5.26 -7.44 16.95
CA ASN A 204 4.49 -6.97 15.80
C ASN A 204 4.87 -7.66 14.46
N ILE A 205 5.61 -8.78 14.52
CA ILE A 205 6.17 -9.45 13.33
C ILE A 205 5.10 -9.93 12.34
N ASN A 206 3.87 -10.17 12.81
CA ASN A 206 2.73 -10.53 11.96
C ASN A 206 2.51 -9.50 10.84
N GLY A 207 2.83 -8.22 11.06
CA GLY A 207 2.72 -7.18 10.03
C GLY A 207 3.67 -7.39 8.84
N MET A 208 4.84 -7.99 9.09
CA MET A 208 5.84 -8.39 8.08
C MET A 208 5.37 -9.64 7.33
N ASP A 209 4.89 -10.65 8.05
CA ASP A 209 4.40 -11.90 7.48
C ASP A 209 3.25 -11.65 6.49
N GLU A 210 2.32 -10.75 6.83
CA GLU A 210 1.24 -10.33 5.93
C GLU A 210 1.77 -9.77 4.60
N LEU A 211 2.80 -8.92 4.63
CA LEU A 211 3.36 -8.29 3.43
C LEU A 211 4.17 -9.28 2.59
N PHE A 212 4.98 -10.13 3.24
CA PHE A 212 5.75 -11.16 2.54
C PHE A 212 4.85 -12.23 1.91
N GLU A 213 3.79 -12.64 2.61
CA GLU A 213 2.80 -13.58 2.07
C GLU A 213 2.03 -12.99 0.89
N VAL A 214 1.90 -11.67 0.79
CA VAL A 214 1.28 -11.01 -0.36
C VAL A 214 2.20 -11.07 -1.57
N THR A 215 3.47 -10.69 -1.41
CA THR A 215 4.36 -10.46 -2.57
C THR A 215 5.09 -11.71 -3.06
N PHE A 216 5.47 -12.63 -2.16
CA PHE A 216 6.30 -13.80 -2.50
C PHE A 216 5.55 -15.11 -2.52
N SER A 217 4.28 -15.10 -2.13
CA SER A 217 3.46 -16.25 -2.43
C SER A 217 3.27 -16.35 -3.95
N SER A 218 3.07 -17.56 -4.48
CA SER A 218 2.75 -17.76 -5.91
C SER A 218 1.45 -17.07 -6.36
N LEU A 219 0.83 -16.26 -5.49
CA LEU A 219 -0.46 -15.58 -5.63
C LEU A 219 -0.43 -14.28 -6.43
N ALA A 220 0.73 -13.67 -6.71
CA ALA A 220 0.79 -12.66 -7.78
C ALA A 220 0.35 -13.27 -9.14
N ALA A 221 0.56 -14.58 -9.34
CA ALA A 221 -0.01 -15.37 -10.42
C ALA A 221 -1.35 -16.06 -10.05
N SER A 222 -1.52 -16.44 -8.78
CA SER A 222 -2.75 -17.06 -8.27
C SER A 222 -3.74 -16.01 -7.74
N GLY A 223 -4.64 -15.57 -8.63
CA GLY A 223 -5.80 -14.78 -8.24
C GLY A 223 -6.65 -14.46 -9.46
N LYS A 224 -7.97 -14.49 -9.31
CA LYS A 224 -8.88 -14.16 -10.41
C LYS A 224 -9.18 -12.66 -10.39
N PRO A 225 -9.14 -11.96 -11.53
CA PRO A 225 -9.66 -10.58 -11.60
C PRO A 225 -11.06 -10.53 -11.00
N LEU A 226 -11.30 -9.61 -10.06
CA LEU A 226 -12.60 -9.51 -9.39
C LEU A 226 -13.19 -8.11 -9.44
N SER A 227 -12.46 -7.09 -8.98
CA SER A 227 -12.93 -5.70 -8.91
C SER A 227 -11.84 -4.72 -9.32
N ARG A 228 -12.19 -3.51 -9.74
CA ARG A 228 -11.24 -2.47 -10.17
C ARG A 228 -10.72 -1.62 -9.00
N CYS A 229 -9.44 -1.28 -9.08
CA CYS A 229 -8.78 -0.35 -8.16
C CYS A 229 -9.21 1.10 -8.44
N GLY A 230 -9.58 1.86 -7.40
CA GLY A 230 -9.95 3.27 -7.56
C GLY A 230 -8.78 4.16 -8.02
N LYS A 231 -7.53 3.82 -7.64
CA LYS A 231 -6.33 4.60 -8.01
C LYS A 231 -5.95 4.48 -9.49
N CYS A 232 -5.85 3.25 -10.01
CA CYS A 232 -5.35 3.00 -11.38
C CYS A 232 -6.39 2.44 -12.35
N ARG A 233 -7.62 2.17 -11.89
CA ARG A 233 -8.75 1.62 -12.66
C ARG A 233 -8.53 0.23 -13.28
N ARG A 234 -7.39 -0.41 -12.98
CA ARG A 234 -7.08 -1.79 -13.39
C ARG A 234 -7.71 -2.80 -12.44
N PHE A 235 -7.93 -4.00 -12.94
CA PHE A 235 -8.45 -5.10 -12.13
C PHE A 235 -7.48 -5.49 -11.03
N MET A 236 -8.03 -5.61 -9.82
CA MET A 236 -7.42 -6.25 -8.67
C MET A 236 -7.73 -7.74 -8.72
N LYS A 237 -6.73 -8.54 -8.33
CA LYS A 237 -6.84 -9.99 -8.26
C LYS A 237 -7.38 -10.39 -6.89
N PHE A 238 -8.46 -11.15 -6.88
CA PHE A 238 -8.98 -11.78 -5.68
C PHE A 238 -8.21 -13.06 -5.38
N ILE A 239 -7.61 -13.06 -4.21
CA ILE A 239 -6.83 -14.15 -3.65
C ILE A 239 -7.71 -14.85 -2.61
N GLN A 240 -8.09 -16.09 -2.92
CA GLN A 240 -8.94 -16.93 -2.05
C GLN A 240 -8.17 -17.65 -0.94
N ALA A 241 -6.83 -17.75 -1.06
CA ALA A 241 -6.00 -18.31 0.00
C ALA A 241 -6.18 -17.48 1.28
N LYS A 242 -6.26 -18.15 2.43
CA LYS A 242 -6.47 -17.48 3.71
C LYS A 242 -5.15 -16.84 4.19
N PRO A 243 -5.16 -15.57 4.64
CA PRO A 243 -6.32 -14.67 4.69
C PRO A 243 -6.72 -14.14 3.30
N SER A 244 -8.02 -14.17 3.01
CA SER A 244 -8.54 -13.70 1.72
C SER A 244 -8.31 -12.20 1.52
N ARG A 245 -7.90 -11.79 0.32
CA ARG A 245 -7.43 -10.44 0.01
C ARG A 245 -7.63 -10.04 -1.45
N LEU A 246 -7.63 -8.75 -1.72
CA LEU A 246 -7.56 -8.17 -3.08
C LEU A 246 -6.21 -7.50 -3.27
N HIS A 247 -5.53 -7.81 -4.37
CA HIS A 247 -4.22 -7.24 -4.69
C HIS A 247 -4.26 -6.51 -6.03
N CYS A 248 -3.78 -5.27 -6.06
CA CYS A 248 -3.63 -4.49 -7.27
C CYS A 248 -2.18 -4.54 -7.78
N SER A 249 -1.90 -5.33 -8.82
CA SER A 249 -0.54 -5.49 -9.35
C SER A 249 0.07 -4.23 -9.96
N ASN A 250 -0.72 -3.19 -10.25
CA ASN A 250 -0.21 -1.94 -10.80
C ASN A 250 0.14 -0.90 -9.72
N CYS A 251 -0.64 -0.86 -8.64
CA CYS A 251 -0.38 0.04 -7.51
C CYS A 251 0.48 -0.62 -6.43
N ASP A 252 0.70 -1.94 -6.54
CA ASP A 252 1.31 -2.80 -5.52
C ASP A 252 0.62 -2.71 -4.14
N ASP A 253 -0.67 -2.37 -4.16
CA ASP A 253 -1.49 -2.27 -2.96
C ASP A 253 -2.23 -3.58 -2.68
N THR A 254 -2.38 -3.92 -1.40
CA THR A 254 -3.15 -5.09 -0.97
C THR A 254 -4.15 -4.77 0.12
N PHE A 255 -5.37 -5.22 -0.11
CA PHE A 255 -6.53 -4.98 0.74
C PHE A 255 -6.98 -6.28 1.38
N THR A 256 -6.97 -6.33 2.71
CA THR A 256 -7.56 -7.45 3.45
C THR A 256 -9.07 -7.44 3.28
N LEU A 257 -9.67 -8.64 3.31
CA LEU A 257 -11.12 -8.82 3.18
C LEU A 257 -11.70 -9.55 4.40
N PRO A 258 -13.01 -9.42 4.68
CA PRO A 258 -13.63 -10.14 5.78
C PRO A 258 -13.51 -11.66 5.60
N GLN A 259 -13.11 -12.33 6.68
CA GLN A 259 -12.87 -13.77 6.68
C GLN A 259 -14.18 -14.56 6.84
N ASN A 260 -14.13 -15.87 6.59
CA ASN A 260 -15.25 -16.80 6.82
C ASN A 260 -16.54 -16.51 6.03
N GLY A 261 -16.40 -15.90 4.85
CA GLY A 261 -17.49 -15.75 3.88
C GLY A 261 -16.99 -15.90 2.45
N ASN A 262 -17.91 -15.78 1.49
CA ASN A 262 -17.58 -15.67 0.08
C ASN A 262 -17.56 -14.20 -0.33
N ILE A 263 -16.65 -13.86 -1.24
CA ILE A 263 -16.51 -12.52 -1.82
C ILE A 263 -16.91 -12.60 -3.30
N LYS A 264 -17.74 -11.66 -3.75
CA LYS A 264 -18.16 -11.51 -5.14
C LYS A 264 -18.12 -10.04 -5.55
N LEU A 265 -18.03 -9.75 -6.85
CA LEU A 265 -18.18 -8.39 -7.36
C LEU A 265 -19.61 -7.89 -7.10
N TYR A 266 -19.75 -6.64 -6.66
CA TYR A 266 -21.05 -6.06 -6.34
C TYR A 266 -21.50 -5.08 -7.45
N LYS A 267 -22.21 -5.61 -8.45
CA LYS A 267 -22.91 -4.86 -9.51
C LYS A 267 -22.06 -3.79 -10.24
N GLU A 268 -20.73 -3.93 -10.23
CA GLU A 268 -19.79 -2.91 -10.77
C GLU A 268 -19.99 -1.51 -10.17
N LEU A 269 -20.62 -1.42 -8.99
CA LEU A 269 -20.85 -0.16 -8.30
C LEU A 269 -19.54 0.31 -7.66
N LYS A 270 -19.36 1.62 -7.63
CA LYS A 270 -18.17 2.26 -7.08
C LYS A 270 -18.50 2.95 -5.77
N CYS A 271 -17.52 2.96 -4.88
CA CYS A 271 -17.54 3.80 -3.70
C CYS A 271 -17.54 5.28 -4.13
N PRO A 272 -18.47 6.12 -3.63
CA PRO A 272 -18.53 7.54 -3.97
C PRO A 272 -17.37 8.36 -3.39
N LEU A 273 -16.56 7.78 -2.49
CA LEU A 273 -15.45 8.46 -1.83
C LEU A 273 -14.11 8.28 -2.55
N ASP A 274 -13.86 7.10 -3.10
CA ASP A 274 -12.53 6.67 -3.52
C ASP A 274 -12.51 5.92 -4.87
N ASP A 275 -13.66 5.82 -5.55
CA ASP A 275 -13.83 5.18 -6.86
C ASP A 275 -13.49 3.68 -6.92
N TYR A 276 -13.22 3.02 -5.79
CA TYR A 276 -13.01 1.57 -5.77
C TYR A 276 -14.32 0.83 -6.04
N GLU A 277 -14.26 -0.21 -6.89
CA GLU A 277 -15.40 -1.09 -7.10
C GLU A 277 -15.70 -1.90 -5.84
N LEU A 278 -16.97 -1.90 -5.46
CA LEU A 278 -17.48 -2.57 -4.29
C LEU A 278 -17.49 -4.09 -4.47
N VAL A 279 -17.23 -4.80 -3.38
CA VAL A 279 -17.38 -6.25 -3.31
C VAL A 279 -18.43 -6.62 -2.28
N LEU A 280 -19.14 -7.73 -2.51
CA LEU A 280 -20.16 -8.25 -1.63
C LEU A 280 -19.58 -9.41 -0.81
N TRP A 281 -19.61 -9.29 0.51
CA TRP A 281 -19.29 -10.40 1.40
C TRP A 281 -20.57 -11.13 1.83
N THR A 282 -20.57 -12.46 1.81
CA THR A 282 -21.71 -13.29 2.24
C THR A 282 -21.28 -14.50 3.06
N THR A 283 -21.97 -14.76 4.16
CA THR A 283 -21.76 -15.95 5.02
C THR A 283 -22.58 -17.17 4.59
N GLY A 284 -23.35 -17.06 3.50
CA GLY A 284 -24.21 -18.12 2.95
C GLY A 284 -25.65 -17.65 2.73
N VAL A 285 -26.52 -18.56 2.31
CA VAL A 285 -27.91 -18.24 1.90
C VAL A 285 -28.72 -17.60 3.02
N LYS A 286 -28.59 -18.12 4.26
CA LYS A 286 -29.26 -17.59 5.47
C LYS A 286 -28.31 -16.76 6.36
N GLY A 287 -27.15 -16.39 5.84
CA GLY A 287 -26.15 -15.63 6.58
C GLY A 287 -26.25 -14.14 6.30
N LYS A 288 -25.49 -13.33 7.05
CA LYS A 288 -25.29 -11.91 6.73
C LYS A 288 -24.63 -11.75 5.37
N CYS A 289 -25.01 -10.69 4.67
CA CYS A 289 -24.18 -10.10 3.65
C CYS A 289 -24.25 -8.58 3.69
N TYR A 290 -23.19 -7.96 3.20
CA TYR A 290 -23.09 -6.51 3.05
C TYR A 290 -22.06 -6.18 1.97
N PRO A 291 -22.27 -5.11 1.19
CA PRO A 291 -21.25 -4.56 0.32
C PRO A 291 -20.15 -3.91 1.16
N LEU A 292 -18.92 -3.90 0.63
CA LEU A 292 -17.79 -3.19 1.23
C LEU A 292 -16.89 -2.61 0.14
N CYS A 293 -16.35 -1.42 0.40
CA CYS A 293 -15.25 -0.85 -0.37
C CYS A 293 -13.92 -1.45 0.13
N PRO A 294 -13.09 -2.08 -0.73
CA PRO A 294 -11.81 -2.64 -0.32
C PRO A 294 -10.87 -1.59 0.31
N TYR A 295 -10.92 -0.35 -0.15
CA TYR A 295 -10.09 0.72 0.38
C TYR A 295 -10.58 1.20 1.75
N CYS A 296 -11.83 1.65 1.89
CA CYS A 296 -12.40 2.10 3.17
C CYS A 296 -12.34 1.03 4.27
N TYR A 297 -12.50 -0.25 3.93
CA TYR A 297 -12.40 -1.36 4.88
C TYR A 297 -11.01 -1.45 5.54
N ASN A 298 -9.95 -1.10 4.80
CA ASN A 298 -8.56 -1.14 5.26
C ASN A 298 -8.07 0.24 5.75
N ASN A 299 -8.63 1.31 5.21
CA ASN A 299 -8.29 2.72 5.45
C ASN A 299 -9.58 3.51 5.75
N PRO A 300 -10.11 3.42 6.98
CA PRO A 300 -11.36 4.07 7.34
C PRO A 300 -11.27 5.60 7.13
N PRO A 301 -12.17 6.20 6.33
CA PRO A 301 -12.11 7.64 6.02
C PRO A 301 -12.59 8.55 7.15
N PHE A 302 -13.31 8.02 8.14
CA PHE A 302 -13.90 8.79 9.25
C PHE A 302 -13.36 8.34 10.60
N LYS A 303 -13.28 9.26 11.57
CA LYS A 303 -12.78 8.98 12.93
C LYS A 303 -13.57 7.88 13.65
N ASP A 304 -14.88 7.82 13.40
CA ASP A 304 -15.78 6.88 14.06
C ASP A 304 -15.79 5.50 13.38
N MET A 305 -15.16 5.38 12.21
CA MET A 305 -15.08 4.12 11.45
C MET A 305 -13.77 3.39 11.79
N LYS A 306 -13.86 2.10 12.11
CA LYS A 306 -12.68 1.26 12.42
C LYS A 306 -12.31 0.38 11.24
N LYS A 307 -11.05 -0.08 11.22
CA LYS A 307 -10.60 -1.08 10.24
C LYS A 307 -11.48 -2.33 10.36
N GLY A 308 -11.91 -2.85 9.22
CA GLY A 308 -12.82 -3.99 9.16
C GLY A 308 -14.30 -3.65 9.01
N PHE A 309 -14.66 -2.36 8.96
CA PHE A 309 -16.05 -1.94 8.80
C PHE A 309 -16.48 -2.00 7.33
N GLY A 310 -17.63 -2.62 7.07
CA GLY A 310 -18.24 -2.69 5.73
C GLY A 310 -18.97 -1.41 5.35
N CYS A 311 -19.56 -1.35 4.14
CA CYS A 311 -20.35 -0.18 3.76
C CYS A 311 -21.61 -0.02 4.63
N ASN A 312 -22.15 -1.11 5.19
CA ASN A 312 -23.24 -1.12 6.17
C ASN A 312 -22.91 -0.42 7.50
N GLU A 313 -21.67 0.04 7.68
CA GLU A 313 -21.20 0.83 8.82
C GLU A 313 -20.62 2.19 8.36
N CYS A 314 -20.75 2.50 7.07
CA CYS A 314 -20.30 3.77 6.51
C CYS A 314 -21.23 4.90 6.94
N THR A 315 -20.66 5.98 7.45
CA THR A 315 -21.40 7.19 7.87
C THR A 315 -21.43 8.26 6.78
N HIS A 316 -20.90 7.99 5.58
CA HIS A 316 -20.92 8.97 4.51
C HIS A 316 -22.33 9.14 3.93
N PRO A 317 -22.88 10.37 3.89
CA PRO A 317 -24.28 10.61 3.52
C PRO A 317 -24.63 10.18 2.09
N THR A 318 -23.66 10.23 1.16
CA THR A 318 -23.87 9.84 -0.24
C THR A 318 -23.65 8.34 -0.50
N CYS A 319 -23.22 7.58 0.51
CA CYS A 319 -23.05 6.14 0.35
C CYS A 319 -24.43 5.46 0.38
N GLN A 320 -24.88 4.93 -0.76
CA GLN A 320 -26.16 4.23 -0.90
C GLN A 320 -26.32 2.99 0.01
N HIS A 321 -25.21 2.49 0.55
CA HIS A 321 -25.17 1.34 1.45
C HIS A 321 -24.76 1.72 2.87
N GLY A 322 -24.61 3.03 3.15
CA GLY A 322 -24.27 3.57 4.44
C GLY A 322 -25.43 3.52 5.43
N LEU A 323 -25.11 3.75 6.70
CA LEU A 323 -26.08 3.74 7.80
C LEU A 323 -27.21 4.76 7.59
N SER A 324 -26.91 5.94 7.04
CA SER A 324 -27.93 6.95 6.76
C SER A 324 -28.97 6.54 5.72
N GLN A 325 -28.65 5.57 4.86
CA GLN A 325 -29.51 5.13 3.76
C GLN A 325 -30.19 3.78 4.04
N THR A 326 -29.67 3.00 5.00
CA THR A 326 -30.08 1.60 5.19
C THR A 326 -30.32 1.23 6.66
N GLY A 327 -29.95 2.09 7.62
CA GLY A 327 -30.19 1.85 9.03
C GLY A 327 -31.68 1.99 9.36
N VAL A 328 -32.24 0.99 10.05
CA VAL A 328 -33.67 0.96 10.38
C VAL A 328 -33.90 1.25 11.87
N SER A 329 -33.17 0.60 12.76
CA SER A 329 -33.40 0.68 14.20
C SER A 329 -32.22 0.15 15.01
N GLU A 330 -32.20 0.41 16.31
CA GLU A 330 -31.26 -0.20 17.24
C GLU A 330 -31.52 -1.71 17.41
N CYS A 331 -30.46 -2.47 17.62
CA CYS A 331 -30.55 -3.91 17.80
C CYS A 331 -30.93 -4.26 19.23
N VAL A 332 -32.05 -4.97 19.39
CA VAL A 332 -32.55 -5.44 20.70
C VAL A 332 -31.63 -6.43 21.43
N GLU A 333 -30.61 -6.99 20.77
CA GLU A 333 -29.70 -8.00 21.33
C GLU A 333 -28.31 -7.47 21.67
N CYS A 334 -27.95 -6.25 21.26
CA CYS A 334 -26.65 -5.69 21.61
C CYS A 334 -26.67 -4.15 21.66
N GLU A 335 -25.97 -3.59 22.64
CA GLU A 335 -26.00 -2.17 22.99
C GLU A 335 -25.60 -1.21 21.87
N ASN A 336 -24.71 -1.62 20.95
CA ASN A 336 -24.16 -0.74 19.91
C ASN A 336 -24.50 -1.18 18.49
N GLY A 337 -25.47 -2.09 18.33
CA GLY A 337 -25.83 -2.63 17.02
C GLY A 337 -26.94 -1.85 16.37
N ILE A 338 -26.85 -1.62 15.06
CA ILE A 338 -27.93 -1.08 14.25
C ILE A 338 -28.40 -2.18 13.29
N LEU A 339 -29.70 -2.36 13.18
CA LEU A 339 -30.34 -3.20 12.18
C LEU A 339 -30.33 -2.48 10.84
N VAL A 340 -29.65 -3.06 9.87
CA VAL A 340 -29.41 -2.48 8.54
C VAL A 340 -30.13 -3.31 7.48
N LEU A 341 -30.89 -2.65 6.60
CA LEU A 341 -31.56 -3.26 5.46
C LEU A 341 -30.55 -3.87 4.49
N ASP A 342 -30.69 -5.18 4.21
CA ASP A 342 -29.90 -5.85 3.19
C ASP A 342 -30.55 -5.64 1.81
N GLN A 343 -30.12 -4.58 1.12
CA GLN A 343 -30.58 -4.26 -0.25
C GLN A 343 -30.26 -5.35 -1.30
N THR A 344 -29.50 -6.38 -0.93
CA THR A 344 -29.13 -7.49 -1.82
C THR A 344 -29.98 -8.74 -1.60
N SER A 345 -30.88 -8.71 -0.62
CA SER A 345 -31.68 -9.86 -0.19
C SER A 345 -32.94 -10.12 -1.01
N ALA A 346 -33.33 -9.19 -1.89
CA ALA A 346 -34.47 -9.36 -2.78
C ALA A 346 -34.42 -10.70 -3.55
N PRO A 347 -35.53 -11.44 -3.68
CA PRO A 347 -36.89 -11.11 -3.22
C PRO A 347 -37.18 -11.50 -1.75
N LYS A 348 -36.23 -12.13 -1.04
CA LYS A 348 -36.40 -12.58 0.35
C LYS A 348 -35.80 -11.54 1.30
N TRP A 349 -36.52 -10.44 1.48
CA TRP A 349 -36.01 -9.27 2.17
C TRP A 349 -35.62 -9.58 3.62
N ARG A 350 -34.53 -8.96 4.04
CA ARG A 350 -34.03 -9.06 5.42
C ARG A 350 -33.29 -7.80 5.84
N MET A 351 -33.17 -7.64 7.15
CA MET A 351 -32.23 -6.73 7.79
C MET A 351 -31.32 -7.53 8.71
N ALA A 352 -30.09 -7.07 8.90
CA ALA A 352 -29.14 -7.71 9.79
C ALA A 352 -28.51 -6.68 10.70
N CYS A 353 -28.19 -7.07 11.93
CA CYS A 353 -27.40 -6.22 12.80
C CYS A 353 -25.98 -6.10 12.23
N ASN A 354 -25.42 -4.89 12.19
CA ASN A 354 -24.03 -4.69 11.80
C ASN A 354 -23.03 -5.29 12.82
N MET A 355 -23.37 -5.32 14.11
CA MET A 355 -22.46 -5.79 15.19
C MET A 355 -22.63 -7.26 15.60
N CYS A 356 -23.87 -7.74 15.82
CA CYS A 356 -24.15 -9.08 16.36
C CYS A 356 -24.80 -10.01 15.32
N ASN A 357 -25.02 -11.30 15.61
CA ASN A 357 -25.49 -12.27 14.61
C ASN A 357 -27.02 -12.25 14.32
N VAL A 358 -27.74 -11.19 14.69
CA VAL A 358 -29.17 -11.07 14.43
C VAL A 358 -29.46 -10.81 12.95
N VAL A 359 -30.42 -11.56 12.40
CA VAL A 359 -30.99 -11.38 11.07
C VAL A 359 -32.50 -11.46 11.17
N ILE A 360 -33.21 -10.50 10.61
CA ILE A 360 -34.68 -10.44 10.62
C ILE A 360 -35.14 -10.53 9.18
N ASN A 361 -35.94 -11.54 8.85
CA ASN A 361 -36.56 -11.66 7.53
C ASN A 361 -37.93 -10.99 7.56
N PHE A 362 -38.33 -10.41 6.44
CA PHE A 362 -39.63 -9.77 6.30
C PHE A 362 -40.07 -9.68 4.84
N PHE A 363 -41.37 -9.43 4.63
CA PHE A 363 -41.96 -9.07 3.33
C PHE A 363 -41.64 -10.04 2.17
N ASP A 364 -41.94 -11.33 2.33
CA ASP A 364 -41.67 -12.39 1.32
C ASP A 364 -42.26 -12.14 -0.09
N ASN A 365 -43.22 -11.22 -0.23
CA ASN A 365 -43.87 -10.85 -1.49
C ASN A 365 -43.54 -9.43 -1.99
N ALA A 366 -42.61 -8.72 -1.33
CA ALA A 366 -42.23 -7.38 -1.74
C ALA A 366 -41.29 -7.39 -2.95
N HIS A 367 -41.64 -6.58 -3.96
CA HIS A 367 -40.78 -6.32 -5.11
C HIS A 367 -39.69 -5.28 -4.79
N LYS A 368 -40.02 -4.29 -3.94
CA LYS A 368 -39.07 -3.24 -3.54
C LYS A 368 -39.26 -2.87 -2.07
N VAL A 369 -38.15 -2.66 -1.36
CA VAL A 369 -38.12 -2.16 0.02
C VAL A 369 -37.04 -1.08 0.13
N SER A 370 -37.37 0.04 0.74
CA SER A 370 -36.44 1.14 1.02
C SER A 370 -36.72 1.78 2.38
N VAL A 371 -35.70 2.39 2.99
CA VAL A 371 -35.82 3.10 4.27
C VAL A 371 -36.12 4.57 4.01
N SER A 372 -37.07 5.15 4.73
CA SER A 372 -37.41 6.58 4.72
C SER A 372 -36.59 7.35 5.77
N GLU A 373 -36.49 8.66 5.59
CA GLU A 373 -35.91 9.56 6.61
C GLU A 373 -36.86 9.74 7.81
N ASP A 374 -38.16 9.49 7.62
CA ASP A 374 -39.17 9.58 8.68
C ASP A 374 -38.96 8.53 9.77
N ILE A 375 -39.30 8.90 11.01
CA ILE A 375 -39.10 8.06 12.20
C ILE A 375 -40.45 7.78 12.86
N CYS A 376 -40.64 6.56 13.34
CA CYS A 376 -41.80 6.16 14.12
C CYS A 376 -41.78 6.80 15.51
N GLU A 377 -42.85 7.53 15.86
CA GLU A 377 -42.97 8.23 17.15
C GLU A 377 -42.98 7.28 18.36
N ASP A 378 -43.45 6.04 18.19
CA ASP A 378 -43.58 5.07 19.30
C ASP A 378 -42.26 4.39 19.69
N CYS A 379 -41.40 4.09 18.72
CA CYS A 379 -40.22 3.24 18.94
C CYS A 379 -38.91 3.79 18.38
N GLY A 380 -38.93 4.95 17.71
CA GLY A 380 -37.74 5.58 17.17
C GLY A 380 -37.13 4.86 15.95
N SER A 381 -37.81 3.88 15.36
CA SER A 381 -37.35 3.18 14.15
C SER A 381 -37.69 3.98 12.89
N HIS A 382 -36.81 3.96 11.90
CA HIS A 382 -37.10 4.53 10.59
C HIS A 382 -38.28 3.83 9.92
N ILE A 383 -39.11 4.63 9.24
CA ILE A 383 -40.22 4.15 8.42
C ILE A 383 -39.65 3.42 7.19
N VAL A 384 -40.28 2.32 6.81
CA VAL A 384 -39.90 1.54 5.64
C VAL A 384 -41.01 1.63 4.59
N ASN A 385 -40.62 1.94 3.36
CA ASN A 385 -41.51 2.00 2.21
C ASN A 385 -41.41 0.67 1.45
N VAL A 386 -42.55 0.01 1.27
CA VAL A 386 -42.65 -1.33 0.68
C VAL A 386 -43.60 -1.31 -0.50
N ASP A 387 -43.17 -1.89 -1.62
CA ASP A 387 -43.99 -2.14 -2.80
C ASP A 387 -44.13 -3.65 -3.01
N PHE A 388 -45.34 -4.16 -2.81
CA PHE A 388 -45.72 -5.57 -2.90
C PHE A 388 -46.03 -5.99 -4.34
N SER A 389 -45.70 -7.24 -4.66
CA SER A 389 -46.03 -7.80 -5.97
C SER A 389 -47.54 -7.86 -6.19
N LYS A 390 -48.00 -7.39 -7.37
CA LYS A 390 -49.40 -7.44 -7.79
C LYS A 390 -50.00 -8.85 -7.59
N GLY A 391 -51.15 -8.93 -6.92
CA GLY A 391 -51.85 -10.19 -6.63
C GLY A 391 -51.31 -11.01 -5.45
N LYS A 392 -50.30 -10.51 -4.73
CA LYS A 392 -49.76 -11.13 -3.50
C LYS A 392 -49.57 -10.10 -2.36
N THR A 393 -50.26 -8.97 -2.47
CA THR A 393 -50.22 -7.90 -1.46
C THR A 393 -50.99 -8.32 -0.20
N PRO A 394 -50.45 -8.05 0.99
CA PRO A 394 -51.19 -8.23 2.24
C PRO A 394 -52.14 -7.06 2.55
N LEU A 395 -52.20 -6.03 1.68
CA LEU A 395 -52.98 -4.82 1.87
C LEU A 395 -54.44 -4.98 1.42
N GLU A 396 -55.32 -4.22 2.05
CA GLU A 396 -56.74 -4.17 1.68
C GLU A 396 -56.90 -3.41 0.34
N GLY A 397 -57.81 -3.87 -0.54
CA GLY A 397 -58.17 -3.13 -1.76
C GLY A 397 -57.22 -3.25 -2.96
N ASP A 398 -56.39 -4.32 -3.04
CA ASP A 398 -55.40 -4.52 -4.12
C ASP A 398 -54.31 -3.43 -4.21
N GLU A 399 -54.15 -2.60 -3.18
CA GLU A 399 -53.04 -1.66 -3.07
C GLU A 399 -51.71 -2.41 -2.97
N THR A 400 -50.66 -1.86 -3.60
CA THR A 400 -49.33 -2.48 -3.61
C THR A 400 -48.31 -1.74 -2.75
N GLU A 401 -48.53 -0.46 -2.47
CA GLU A 401 -47.59 0.38 -1.73
C GLU A 401 -48.07 0.61 -0.29
N HIS A 402 -47.20 0.39 0.69
CA HIS A 402 -47.45 0.74 2.08
C HIS A 402 -46.18 1.29 2.72
N SER A 403 -46.33 2.28 3.59
CA SER A 403 -45.22 2.88 4.33
C SER A 403 -45.54 2.84 5.82
N GLY A 404 -44.65 2.26 6.61
CA GLY A 404 -44.92 2.05 8.03
C GLY A 404 -43.69 1.58 8.81
N CYS A 405 -43.82 1.60 10.14
CA CYS A 405 -42.80 1.10 11.04
C CYS A 405 -42.80 -0.43 11.07
N VAL A 406 -41.64 -1.06 10.87
CA VAL A 406 -41.51 -2.53 10.86
C VAL A 406 -42.00 -3.20 12.16
N PHE A 407 -41.96 -2.49 13.29
CA PHE A 407 -42.31 -3.06 14.61
C PHE A 407 -43.67 -2.61 15.16
N CYS A 408 -44.14 -1.42 14.79
CA CYS A 408 -45.38 -0.84 15.33
C CYS A 408 -46.55 -0.90 14.36
N ASP A 409 -46.28 -0.93 13.05
CA ASP A 409 -47.35 -0.95 12.05
C ASP A 409 -48.13 -2.28 12.10
N PRO A 410 -49.47 -2.25 12.13
CA PRO A 410 -50.29 -3.45 12.28
C PRO A 410 -50.21 -4.39 11.07
N VAL A 411 -49.86 -3.90 9.89
CA VAL A 411 -49.69 -4.68 8.66
C VAL A 411 -48.30 -5.31 8.61
N PHE A 412 -47.26 -4.57 8.99
CA PHE A 412 -45.88 -5.07 8.92
C PHE A 412 -45.51 -5.99 10.07
N LYS A 413 -45.95 -5.71 11.29
CA LYS A 413 -45.56 -6.47 12.49
C LYS A 413 -45.77 -7.99 12.37
N PRO A 414 -46.87 -8.52 11.78
CA PRO A 414 -47.06 -9.95 11.57
C PRO A 414 -46.13 -10.58 10.52
N LEU A 415 -45.53 -9.77 9.65
CA LEU A 415 -44.69 -10.20 8.52
C LEU A 415 -43.19 -10.24 8.87
N VAL A 416 -42.84 -10.02 10.14
CA VAL A 416 -41.45 -9.91 10.61
C VAL A 416 -41.06 -11.15 11.39
N GLU A 417 -40.04 -11.87 10.93
CA GLU A 417 -39.55 -13.09 11.56
C GLU A 417 -38.07 -12.95 11.96
N LYS A 418 -37.79 -13.04 13.26
CA LYS A 418 -36.43 -12.91 13.81
C LYS A 418 -35.68 -14.25 13.82
N HIS A 419 -34.44 -14.24 13.32
CA HIS A 419 -33.52 -15.39 13.29
C HIS A 419 -32.12 -15.03 13.81
N HIS A 420 -31.36 -16.04 14.21
CA HIS A 420 -29.93 -15.91 14.52
C HIS A 420 -29.08 -16.57 13.43
N ALA A 421 -28.13 -15.83 12.85
CA ALA A 421 -27.21 -16.35 11.85
C ALA A 421 -26.31 -17.43 12.47
N ARG A 422 -26.31 -18.64 11.88
CA ARG A 422 -25.40 -19.72 12.27
C ARG A 422 -23.97 -19.41 11.80
N MET A 423 -23.06 -19.08 12.73
CA MET A 423 -21.62 -19.23 12.45
C MET A 423 -21.31 -20.72 12.28
N LYS A 424 -20.67 -21.11 11.17
CA LYS A 424 -20.08 -22.46 11.04
C LYS A 424 -19.03 -22.61 12.15
N ARG A 425 -19.40 -23.22 13.27
CA ARG A 425 -18.45 -23.71 14.26
C ARG A 425 -17.52 -24.69 13.55
N ARG A 426 -16.22 -24.39 13.54
CA ARG A 426 -15.19 -25.40 13.31
C ARG A 426 -15.45 -26.50 14.35
N GLY A 427 -15.48 -27.75 13.92
CA GLY A 427 -15.54 -28.89 14.83
C GLY A 427 -14.37 -28.82 15.80
N GLY A 428 -14.61 -28.23 16.97
CA GLY A 428 -13.70 -28.24 18.10
C GLY A 428 -13.83 -29.60 18.74
N ALA A 429 -12.72 -30.32 18.80
CA ALA A 429 -12.61 -31.58 19.51
C ALA A 429 -13.13 -31.38 20.96
N SER A 430 -14.28 -32.00 21.24
CA SER A 430 -14.78 -32.15 22.60
C SER A 430 -13.78 -33.00 23.37
N ARG A 431 -13.12 -32.39 24.35
CA ARG A 431 -12.48 -33.09 25.45
C ARG A 431 -13.57 -33.73 26.30
N THR A 432 -13.82 -35.01 26.12
CA THR A 432 -14.50 -35.84 27.12
C THR A 432 -13.50 -36.82 27.70
N ALA A 433 -13.20 -36.59 28.98
CA ALA A 433 -12.47 -37.51 29.83
C ALA A 433 -13.32 -38.75 30.15
N GLY A 434 -12.67 -39.91 30.19
CA GLY A 434 -13.03 -41.05 31.04
C GLY A 434 -13.95 -42.12 30.44
N ARG A 435 -13.36 -43.24 30.01
CA ARG A 435 -13.41 -44.54 30.72
C ARG A 435 -12.74 -45.64 29.89
N GLY A 436 -12.03 -46.52 30.60
CA GLY A 436 -11.23 -47.60 30.04
C GLY A 436 -12.03 -48.71 29.37
N GLY A 437 -11.33 -49.45 28.52
CA GLY A 437 -11.79 -50.69 27.89
C GLY A 437 -10.64 -51.37 27.16
N ARG A 438 -10.29 -52.57 27.63
CA ARG A 438 -9.23 -53.44 27.13
C ARG A 438 -9.51 -53.93 25.70
N GLY A 439 -8.44 -54.15 24.94
CA GLY A 439 -8.30 -55.40 24.18
C GLY A 439 -8.14 -55.34 22.66
N ARG A 440 -7.02 -55.94 22.21
CA ARG A 440 -6.75 -56.65 20.95
C ARG A 440 -6.40 -55.84 19.68
N GLY A 441 -5.08 -55.80 19.44
CA GLY A 441 -4.44 -56.65 18.42
C GLY A 441 -4.71 -56.31 16.95
N GLY A 442 -3.73 -55.66 16.32
CA GLY A 442 -3.67 -55.53 14.86
C GLY A 442 -2.31 -55.00 14.41
N ARG A 443 -1.43 -55.92 13.99
CA ARG A 443 -0.13 -55.62 13.37
C ARG A 443 -0.35 -54.85 12.06
N SER A 444 0.28 -53.69 11.90
CA SER A 444 0.64 -53.17 10.58
C SER A 444 1.88 -52.28 10.65
N ARG A 445 2.72 -52.42 9.62
CA ARG A 445 4.12 -52.02 9.51
C ARG A 445 4.30 -50.50 9.51
N GLY A 446 5.07 -49.98 10.46
CA GLY A 446 5.52 -48.59 10.48
C GLY A 446 6.70 -48.35 9.53
N ARG A 447 6.47 -47.62 8.43
CA ARG A 447 7.53 -46.86 7.75
C ARG A 447 7.79 -45.59 8.58
N GLY A 448 9.06 -45.35 8.90
CA GLY A 448 9.53 -44.25 9.74
C GLY A 448 9.01 -42.89 9.27
N ARG A 449 8.30 -42.20 10.16
CA ARG A 449 7.87 -40.81 9.98
C ARG A 449 8.95 -39.94 10.61
N GLY A 450 9.71 -39.23 9.79
CA GLY A 450 10.73 -38.28 10.23
C GLY A 450 10.13 -37.21 11.15
N LYS A 451 10.95 -36.74 12.11
CA LYS A 451 10.64 -35.62 13.01
C LYS A 451 10.11 -34.40 12.23
N PRO A 452 9.16 -33.63 12.77
CA PRO A 452 8.71 -32.40 12.13
C PRO A 452 9.90 -31.44 11.99
N LYS A 453 10.23 -31.10 10.74
CA LYS A 453 11.27 -30.11 10.42
C LYS A 453 10.76 -28.73 10.84
N ASP A 454 11.59 -28.04 11.60
CA ASP A 454 11.39 -26.68 12.06
C ASP A 454 11.19 -25.72 10.88
N LYS A 455 10.15 -24.88 10.91
CA LYS A 455 9.78 -23.99 9.80
C LYS A 455 10.88 -22.97 9.47
N MET A 456 11.71 -22.61 10.45
CA MET A 456 12.88 -21.75 10.24
C MET A 456 13.90 -22.36 9.26
N SER A 457 14.05 -23.69 9.26
CA SER A 457 14.99 -24.39 8.37
C SER A 457 14.51 -24.47 6.90
N GLN A 458 13.21 -24.29 6.64
CA GLN A 458 12.67 -24.22 5.28
C GLN A 458 12.83 -22.84 4.64
N LEU A 459 12.93 -21.77 5.44
CA LEU A 459 13.23 -20.43 4.93
C LEU A 459 14.70 -20.31 4.52
N ALA A 460 15.63 -20.96 5.22
CA ALA A 460 17.04 -20.96 4.86
C ALA A 460 17.33 -21.60 3.47
N ALA A 461 16.47 -22.52 3.00
CA ALA A 461 16.62 -23.16 1.70
C ALA A 461 16.15 -22.29 0.51
N TYR A 462 15.52 -21.15 0.78
CA TYR A 462 15.17 -20.15 -0.24
C TYR A 462 16.27 -19.08 -0.44
N PHE A 463 17.32 -19.10 0.38
CA PHE A 463 18.37 -18.06 0.43
C PHE A 463 19.79 -18.61 0.26
N VAL A 464 19.96 -19.75 -0.43
CA VAL A 464 21.24 -20.20 -0.98
C VAL A 464 21.13 -20.26 -2.49
#